data_AF-A0A1W9PKL3-F1
#
_entry.id   AF-A0A1W9PKL3-F1
#
_cell.length_a   1.000
_cell.length_b   1.000
_cell.length_c   1.000
_cell.angle_alpha   90.00
_cell.angle_beta   90.00
_cell.angle_gamma   90.00
#
_symmetry.space_group_name_H-M   'P 1'
#
loop_
_entity.id
_entity.type
_entity.pdbx_description
1 polymer ?
#
loop_
_entity_poly.entity_id
_entity_poly.type
_entity_poly.pdbx_seq_one_letter_code
_entity_poly.pdbx_strand_id
1 'polypeptide(L)' 'MLLVQKGDELLDYREAVEKYDGCRMIIDEGGSHGFDGIERHFERIRIFFTE' A
#
# COMPACT_ATOMS: atom_id res chain seq x y z
N MET A 1 -6.60 -5.44 -2.56
CA MET A 1 -5.34 -5.33 -1.81
C MET A 1 -5.03 -3.85 -1.64
N LEU A 2 -4.55 -3.42 -0.47
CA LEU A 2 -4.08 -2.07 -0.20
C LEU A 2 -2.55 -2.08 -0.08
N LEU A 3 -1.89 -1.17 -0.80
CA LEU A 3 -0.49 -0.80 -0.56
C LEU A 3 -0.49 0.65 -0.11
N VAL A 4 0.09 0.93 1.06
CA VAL A 4 0.23 2.29 1.58
C VAL A 4 1.57 2.42 2.29
N GLN A 5 2.17 3.61 2.27
CA GLN A 5 3.39 3.90 3.02
C GLN A 5 3.07 4.94 4.10
N LYS A 6 3.63 4.78 5.30
CA LYS A 6 3.34 5.67 6.43
C LYS A 6 3.88 7.09 6.26
N GLY A 7 4.83 7.27 5.35
CA GLY A 7 5.42 8.55 4.97
C GLY A 7 4.65 9.31 3.89
N ASP A 8 3.50 8.80 3.44
CA ASP A 8 2.61 9.54 2.55
C ASP A 8 2.27 10.91 3.16
N GLU A 9 2.72 11.97 2.49
CA GLU A 9 2.61 13.35 2.94
C GLU A 9 1.25 13.98 2.61
N LEU A 10 0.42 13.32 1.78
CA LEU A 10 -0.88 13.83 1.35
C LEU A 10 -2.05 13.08 1.99
N LEU A 11 -1.90 11.79 2.29
CA LEU A 11 -2.95 10.94 2.86
C LEU A 11 -2.48 10.28 4.17
N ASP A 12 -3.31 10.34 5.23
CA ASP A 12 -3.04 9.58 6.45
C ASP A 12 -3.29 8.08 6.18
N TYR A 13 -2.25 7.27 6.29
CA TYR A 13 -2.34 5.82 6.09
C TYR A 13 -3.40 5.15 6.99
N ARG A 14 -3.68 5.72 8.17
CA ARG A 14 -4.68 5.16 9.11
C ARG A 14 -6.08 5.21 8.54
N GLU A 15 -6.42 6.29 7.82
CA GLU A 15 -7.72 6.41 7.14
C GLU A 15 -7.84 5.37 6.03
N ALA A 16 -6.77 5.12 5.28
CA ALA A 16 -6.74 4.07 4.27
C ALA A 16 -6.91 2.67 4.89
N VAL A 17 -6.23 2.40 6.02
CA VAL A 17 -6.35 1.12 6.73
C VAL A 17 -7.78 0.90 7.24
N GLU A 18 -8.39 1.91 7.87
CA GLU A 18 -9.78 1.82 8.33
C GLU A 18 -10.75 1.62 7.17
N LYS A 19 -10.59 2.40 6.09
CA LYS A 19 -11.49 2.36 4.94
C LYS A 19 -11.45 1.04 4.18
N TYR A 20 -10.29 0.40 4.11
CA TYR A 20 -10.09 -0.86 3.40
C TYR A 20 -10.00 -2.06 4.35
N ASP A 21 -10.58 -1.97 5.55
CA ASP A 21 -10.62 -3.07 6.52
C ASP A 21 -11.09 -4.38 5.87
N GLY A 22 -10.46 -5.49 6.26
CA GLY A 22 -10.68 -6.81 5.67
C GLY A 22 -10.00 -7.07 4.32
N CYS A 23 -9.42 -6.07 3.65
CA CYS A 23 -8.56 -6.33 2.49
C CYS A 23 -7.18 -6.86 2.89
N ARG A 24 -6.50 -7.60 2.00
CA ARG A 24 -5.04 -7.84 2.15
C ARG A 24 -4.32 -6.48 2.13
N MET A 25 -3.53 -6.15 3.16
CA MET A 25 -2.83 -4.88 3.29
C MET A 25 -1.30 -5.06 3.38
N ILE A 26 -0.58 -4.12 2.78
CA ILE A 26 0.86 -3.94 2.90
C ILE A 26 1.09 -2.50 3.33
N ILE A 27 1.69 -2.33 4.51
CA ILE A 27 1.95 -1.02 5.12
C ILE A 27 3.47 -0.89 5.27
N ASP A 28 4.11 -0.10 4.40
CA ASP A 28 5.55 0.14 4.44
C ASP A 28 5.87 1.33 5.38
N GLU A 29 7.01 1.27 6.08
CA GLU A 29 7.54 2.39 6.86
C GLU A 29 8.16 3.46 5.95
N GLY A 30 8.01 4.75 6.31
CA GLY A 30 8.55 5.86 5.52
C GLY A 30 7.88 5.97 4.14
N GLY A 31 8.65 6.38 3.12
CA GLY A 31 8.16 6.52 1.74
C GLY A 31 7.51 7.88 1.45
N SER A 32 6.65 7.91 0.42
CA SER A 32 5.95 9.11 -0.04
C SER A 32 4.61 8.77 -0.69
N HIS A 33 3.80 9.78 -1.00
CA HIS A 33 2.56 9.62 -1.77
C HIS A 33 2.79 9.00 -3.16
N GLY A 34 3.99 9.18 -3.72
CA GLY A 34 4.39 8.55 -4.99
C GLY A 34 4.63 7.03 -4.91
N PHE A 35 4.60 6.46 -3.70
CA PHE A 35 4.94 5.08 -3.38
C PHE A 35 6.39 4.73 -3.76
N ASP A 36 7.32 5.02 -2.86
CA ASP A 36 8.76 4.83 -3.06
C ASP A 36 9.13 3.34 -3.16
N GLY A 37 9.71 2.98 -4.30
CA GLY A 37 10.20 1.63 -4.58
C GLY A 37 9.08 0.60 -4.78
N ILE A 38 8.02 1.00 -5.49
CA ILE A 38 6.87 0.17 -5.85
C ILE A 38 7.25 -1.13 -6.58
N GLU A 39 8.39 -1.16 -7.28
CA GLU A 39 8.89 -2.34 -8.01
C GLU A 39 9.09 -3.57 -7.12
N ARG A 40 9.37 -3.36 -5.82
CA ARG A 40 9.47 -4.45 -4.84
C ARG A 40 8.17 -5.25 -4.68
N HIS A 41 7.03 -4.66 -5.08
CA HIS A 41 5.71 -5.25 -4.94
C HIS A 41 5.11 -5.75 -6.25
N PHE A 42 5.80 -5.62 -7.39
CA PHE A 42 5.25 -6.02 -8.70
C PHE A 42 4.80 -7.48 -8.74
N GLU A 43 5.55 -8.40 -8.14
CA GLU A 43 5.14 -9.81 -8.09
C GLU A 43 3.87 -10.02 -7.25
N ARG A 44 3.73 -9.30 -6.13
CA ARG A 44 2.52 -9.36 -5.30
C ARG A 44 1.31 -8.77 -6.02
N ILE A 45 1.50 -7.66 -6.74
CA ILE A 45 0.47 -7.02 -7.57
C ILE A 45 0.04 -7.98 -8.67
N ARG A 46 1.00 -8.61 -9.36
CA ARG A 46 0.72 -9.61 -10.40
C ARG A 46 -0.11 -10.76 -9.84
N ILE A 47 0.31 -11.34 -8.71
CA ILE A 47 -0.42 -12.44 -8.04
C ILE A 47 -1.85 -12.01 -7.69
N PHE A 48 -2.03 -10.82 -7.10
CA PHE A 48 -3.36 -10.32 -6.72
C PHE A 48 -4.36 -10.21 -7.89
N PHE A 49 -3.89 -9.99 -9.12
CA PHE A 49 -4.76 -9.92 -10.30
C PHE A 49 -4.92 -11.25 -11.05
N THR A 50 -4.11 -12.26 -10.74
CA THR A 50 -4.14 -13.56 -11.41
C THR A 50 -4.72 -14.68 -10.55
N GLU A 51 -4.96 -14.42 -9.26
CA GLU A 51 -5.71 -15.27 -8.31
C GLU A 51 -7.14 -14.76 -8.15
#